data_AF-A0A931CRB4-F1
#
_entry.id   AF-A0A931CRB4-F1
#
_cell.length_a   1.000
_cell.length_b   1.000
_cell.length_c   1.000
_cell.angle_alpha   90.00
_cell.angle_beta   90.00
_cell.angle_gamma   90.00
#
_symmetry.space_group_name_H-M   'P 1'
#
loop_
_entity.id
_entity.type
_entity.pdbx_description
1 polymer ?
#
loop_
_entity_poly.entity_id
_entity_poly.type
_entity_poly.pdbx_seq_one_letter_code
_entity_poly.pdbx_strand_id
1 'polypeptide(L)'
;MKITAADVVVSSPSRNFVTLKITTDEGFTGLGDATLNGRELAVAAYLTEHVVPLLVGRDPHRIEDTWQFLYRSAYWRRGPVTMAAIAAVDMALWDIKGKVAGLPVYQLLGGASRTALRTYGHASGRDLPELFDSIRQHLEEGYKSIRVQTSIPGIKALYGVAAQAQATGERYD
;
A
#
# COMPACT_ATOMS: atom_id res chain seq x y z
N MET A 1 -17.88 6.71 -19.61
CA MET A 1 -16.88 7.06 -18.58
C MET A 1 -15.50 7.23 -19.17
N LYS A 2 -14.81 8.30 -18.78
CA LYS A 2 -13.41 8.59 -19.08
C LYS A 2 -12.69 9.10 -17.85
N ILE A 3 -11.39 8.81 -17.73
CA ILE A 3 -10.52 9.43 -16.72
C ILE A 3 -10.28 10.89 -17.09
N THR A 4 -10.57 11.80 -16.16
CA THR A 4 -10.40 13.25 -16.32
C THR A 4 -9.20 13.79 -15.55
N ALA A 5 -8.85 13.16 -14.44
CA ALA A 5 -7.68 13.52 -13.64
C ALA A 5 -7.09 12.29 -12.94
N ALA A 6 -5.78 12.34 -12.68
CA ALA A 6 -5.09 11.37 -11.85
C ALA A 6 -4.04 12.11 -11.00
N ASP A 7 -4.30 12.25 -9.71
CA ASP A 7 -3.52 13.06 -8.79
C ASP A 7 -2.64 12.17 -7.90
N VAL A 8 -1.36 12.54 -7.76
CA VAL A 8 -0.43 11.86 -6.85
C VAL A 8 -0.29 12.67 -5.58
N VAL A 9 -0.65 12.08 -4.45
CA VAL A 9 -0.59 12.71 -3.13
C VAL A 9 0.49 12.03 -2.29
N VAL A 10 1.45 12.81 -1.81
CA VAL A 10 2.46 12.37 -0.85
C VAL A 10 2.14 13.00 0.51
N SER A 11 2.04 12.17 1.54
CA SER A 11 1.74 12.63 2.90
C SER A 11 2.54 11.84 3.93
N SER A 12 2.81 12.43 5.09
CA SER A 12 3.58 11.80 6.17
C SER A 12 2.97 11.98 7.56
N PRO A 13 1.74 11.48 7.81
CA PRO A 13 1.16 11.43 9.15
C PRO A 13 1.81 10.28 9.94
N SER A 14 3.02 10.52 10.47
CA SER A 14 3.93 9.58 11.15
C SER A 14 4.92 8.80 10.27
N ARG A 15 4.52 8.45 9.04
CA ARG A 15 5.39 7.80 8.05
C ARG A 15 4.93 8.16 6.65
N ASN A 16 5.81 8.03 5.66
CA ASN A 16 5.51 8.39 4.29
C ASN A 16 4.48 7.45 3.65
N PHE A 17 3.53 8.04 2.93
CA PHE A 17 2.58 7.38 2.06
C PHE A 17 2.54 8.10 0.71
N VAL A 18 2.38 7.33 -0.36
CA VAL A 18 2.11 7.83 -1.72
C VAL A 18 0.79 7.24 -2.17
N THR A 19 -0.18 8.08 -2.51
CA THR A 19 -1.52 7.65 -2.95
C THR A 19 -1.83 8.24 -4.32
N LEU A 20 -2.29 7.39 -5.24
CA LEU A 20 -2.87 7.82 -6.50
C LEU A 20 -4.38 7.95 -6.35
N LYS A 21 -4.94 9.08 -6.78
CA LYS A 21 -6.38 9.30 -6.89
C LYS A 21 -6.76 9.49 -8.36
N ILE A 22 -7.60 8.62 -8.90
CA ILE A 22 -8.16 8.75 -10.25
C ILE A 22 -9.58 9.33 -10.15
N THR A 23 -9.90 10.30 -11.00
CA THR A 23 -11.23 10.93 -11.11
C THR A 23 -11.79 10.75 -12.51
N THR A 24 -13.09 10.48 -12.64
CA THR A 24 -13.78 10.28 -13.92
C THR A 24 -14.71 11.44 -14.28
N ASP A 25 -15.08 11.54 -15.56
CA ASP A 25 -16.09 12.50 -16.07
C ASP A 25 -17.48 12.32 -15.46
N GLU A 26 -17.80 11.11 -14.98
CA GLU A 26 -19.05 10.80 -14.30
C GLU A 26 -18.99 10.99 -12.76
N GLY A 27 -17.91 11.60 -12.25
CA GLY A 27 -17.77 11.95 -10.82
C GLY A 27 -17.30 10.82 -9.89
N PHE A 28 -17.06 9.61 -10.40
CA PHE A 28 -16.45 8.54 -9.62
C PHE A 28 -14.97 8.84 -9.33
N THR A 29 -14.52 8.40 -8.16
CA THR A 29 -13.12 8.48 -7.75
C THR A 29 -12.61 7.14 -7.26
N GLY A 30 -11.36 6.82 -7.56
CA GLY A 30 -10.66 5.61 -7.14
C GLY A 30 -9.35 5.92 -6.44
N LEU A 31 -9.01 5.17 -5.40
CA LEU A 31 -7.76 5.32 -4.66
C LEU A 31 -6.88 4.07 -4.79
N GLY A 32 -5.57 4.27 -4.97
CA GLY A 32 -4.58 3.20 -4.96
C GLY A 32 -3.31 3.61 -4.24
N ASP A 33 -2.79 2.70 -3.42
CA ASP A 33 -1.51 2.89 -2.71
C ASP A 33 -0.32 2.66 -3.63
N ALA A 34 0.64 3.57 -3.59
CA ALA A 34 1.89 3.54 -4.35
C ALA A 34 3.13 3.57 -3.43
N THR A 35 2.94 3.36 -2.13
CA THR A 35 4.00 3.51 -1.13
C THR A 35 5.10 2.47 -1.32
N LEU A 36 6.33 2.94 -1.58
CA LEU A 36 7.54 2.12 -1.60
C LEU A 36 8.50 2.64 -0.52
N ASN A 37 8.47 1.99 0.64
CA ASN A 37 9.17 2.45 1.84
C ASN A 37 10.68 2.74 1.58
N GLY A 38 11.10 3.98 1.83
CA GLY A 38 12.46 4.47 1.62
C GLY A 38 12.80 4.88 0.18
N ARG A 39 11.88 4.73 -0.79
CA ARG A 39 12.01 5.15 -2.20
C ARG A 39 10.70 5.75 -2.73
N GLU A 40 9.94 6.39 -1.86
CA GLU A 40 8.58 6.89 -2.11
C GLU A 40 8.56 7.89 -3.26
N LEU A 41 9.50 8.84 -3.26
CA LEU A 41 9.58 9.87 -4.28
C LEU A 41 9.94 9.32 -5.67
N ALA A 42 10.61 8.16 -5.74
CA ALA A 42 10.86 7.51 -7.03
C ALA A 42 9.56 7.01 -7.66
N VAL A 43 8.63 6.47 -6.86
CA VAL A 43 7.31 6.05 -7.34
C VAL A 43 6.43 7.25 -7.64
N ALA A 44 6.46 8.28 -6.79
CA ALA A 44 5.71 9.51 -7.02
C ALA A 44 6.13 10.17 -8.35
N ALA A 45 7.44 10.28 -8.63
CA ALA A 45 7.94 10.79 -9.90
C ALA A 45 7.52 9.91 -11.09
N TYR A 46 7.65 8.58 -10.97
CA TYR A 46 7.22 7.67 -12.03
C TYR A 46 5.72 7.81 -12.35
N LEU A 47 4.88 7.96 -11.32
CA LEU A 47 3.45 8.20 -11.49
C LEU A 47 3.17 9.55 -12.15
N THR A 48 3.64 10.64 -11.56
CA THR A 48 3.35 12.01 -11.99
C THR A 48 3.88 12.29 -13.40
N GLU A 49 5.13 11.95 -13.67
CA GLU A 49 5.83 12.38 -14.89
C GLU A 49 5.61 11.44 -16.09
N HIS A 50 5.22 10.18 -15.85
CA HIS A 50 5.19 9.17 -16.91
C HIS A 50 3.87 8.42 -17.01
N VAL A 51 3.26 8.01 -15.90
CA VAL A 51 2.04 7.19 -15.94
C VAL A 51 0.78 8.03 -16.06
N VAL A 52 0.63 9.07 -15.23
CA VAL A 52 -0.55 9.94 -15.18
C VAL A 52 -0.93 10.52 -16.55
N PRO A 53 0.00 11.08 -17.35
CA PRO A 53 -0.33 11.57 -18.70
C PRO A 53 -0.89 10.51 -19.64
N LEU A 54 -0.55 9.23 -19.42
CA LEU A 54 -1.05 8.12 -20.23
C LEU A 54 -2.46 7.67 -19.82
N LEU A 55 -2.95 8.06 -18.65
CA LEU A 55 -4.26 7.66 -18.12
C LEU A 55 -5.39 8.59 -18.56
N VAL A 56 -5.14 9.89 -18.66
CA VAL A 56 -6.16 10.89 -19.00
C VAL A 56 -6.80 10.57 -20.35
N GLY A 57 -8.14 10.58 -20.39
CA GLY A 57 -8.93 10.24 -21.57
C GLY A 57 -9.18 8.74 -21.80
N ARG A 58 -8.52 7.84 -21.05
CA ARG A 58 -8.80 6.41 -21.12
C ARG A 58 -10.12 6.05 -20.45
N ASP A 59 -10.70 4.94 -20.90
CA ASP A 59 -11.87 4.32 -20.27
C ASP A 59 -11.43 3.52 -19.01
N PRO A 60 -11.87 3.92 -17.80
CA PRO A 60 -11.47 3.26 -16.56
C PRO A 60 -12.02 1.82 -16.44
N HIS A 61 -13.00 1.41 -17.25
CA HIS A 61 -13.49 0.03 -17.23
C HIS A 61 -12.52 -0.98 -17.82
N ARG A 62 -11.57 -0.53 -18.65
CA ARG A 62 -10.55 -1.35 -19.31
C ARG A 62 -9.34 -1.59 -18.41
N ILE A 63 -9.58 -2.18 -17.24
CA ILE A 63 -8.54 -2.44 -16.22
C ILE A 63 -7.42 -3.32 -16.80
N GLU A 64 -7.76 -4.47 -17.37
CA GLU A 64 -6.78 -5.41 -17.93
C GLU A 64 -5.96 -4.77 -19.08
N ASP A 65 -6.60 -4.01 -19.97
CA ASP A 65 -5.89 -3.30 -21.04
C ASP A 65 -4.92 -2.27 -20.48
N THR A 66 -5.35 -1.48 -19.50
CA THR A 66 -4.50 -0.48 -18.83
C THR A 66 -3.33 -1.15 -18.13
N TRP A 67 -3.56 -2.25 -17.42
CA TRP A 67 -2.50 -3.02 -16.76
C TRP A 67 -1.47 -3.56 -17.76
N GLN A 68 -1.95 -4.22 -18.82
CA GLN A 68 -1.08 -4.77 -19.86
C GLN A 68 -0.32 -3.68 -20.61
N PHE A 69 -0.98 -2.55 -20.89
CA PHE A 69 -0.34 -1.39 -21.51
C PHE A 69 0.80 -0.90 -20.63
N LEU A 70 0.53 -0.50 -19.38
CA LEU A 70 1.56 0.05 -18.48
C LEU A 70 2.71 -0.93 -18.22
N TYR A 71 2.41 -2.23 -18.08
CA TYR A 71 3.43 -3.25 -17.86
C TYR A 71 4.29 -3.52 -19.09
N ARG A 72 3.68 -3.65 -20.28
CA ARG A 72 4.40 -4.07 -21.49
C ARG A 72 5.00 -2.91 -22.26
N SER A 73 4.37 -1.73 -22.25
CA SER A 73 4.82 -0.55 -23.01
C SER A 73 6.04 0.12 -22.40
N ALA A 74 6.29 -0.07 -21.09
CA ALA A 74 7.47 0.44 -20.40
C ALA A 74 8.80 -0.10 -20.98
N TYR A 75 8.74 -1.15 -21.82
CA TYR A 75 9.86 -1.91 -22.38
C TYR A 75 10.70 -2.62 -21.30
N TRP A 76 11.21 -1.88 -20.32
CA TRP A 76 11.85 -2.34 -19.10
C TRP A 76 10.79 -2.80 -18.09
N ARG A 77 10.58 -4.12 -18.02
CA ARG A 77 9.50 -4.71 -17.22
C ARG A 77 9.92 -4.98 -15.77
N ARG A 78 8.92 -5.10 -14.89
CA ARG A 78 9.06 -5.43 -13.46
C ARG A 78 9.77 -4.30 -12.69
N GLY A 79 10.35 -4.63 -11.53
CA GLY A 79 11.05 -3.67 -10.67
C GLY A 79 10.11 -3.02 -9.65
N PRO A 80 10.62 -2.65 -8.46
CA PRO A 80 9.78 -2.18 -7.35
C PRO A 80 9.09 -0.85 -7.65
N VAL A 81 9.77 0.08 -8.32
CA VAL A 81 9.21 1.39 -8.67
C VAL A 81 8.07 1.26 -9.68
N THR A 82 8.35 0.58 -10.80
CA THR A 82 7.36 0.34 -11.86
C THR A 82 6.16 -0.45 -11.36
N MET A 83 6.36 -1.51 -10.58
CA MET A 83 5.24 -2.32 -10.09
C MET A 83 4.43 -1.61 -9.01
N ALA A 84 5.03 -0.77 -8.15
CA ALA A 84 4.27 0.04 -7.20
C ALA A 84 3.37 1.07 -7.92
N ALA A 85 3.87 1.71 -8.98
CA ALA A 85 3.07 2.61 -9.80
C ALA A 85 1.92 1.88 -10.52
N ILE A 86 2.20 0.73 -11.15
CA ILE A 86 1.16 -0.07 -11.83
C ILE A 86 0.11 -0.56 -10.82
N ALA A 87 0.52 -1.03 -9.64
CA ALA A 87 -0.40 -1.47 -8.60
C ALA A 87 -1.33 -0.34 -8.11
N ALA A 88 -0.81 0.88 -7.98
CA ALA A 88 -1.62 2.03 -7.60
C ALA A 88 -2.72 2.33 -8.63
N VAL A 89 -2.40 2.25 -9.93
CA VAL A 89 -3.40 2.40 -11.00
C VAL A 89 -4.43 1.27 -10.92
N ASP A 90 -4.00 0.02 -10.85
CA ASP A 90 -4.89 -1.14 -10.82
C ASP A 90 -5.89 -1.08 -9.65
N MET A 91 -5.39 -0.80 -8.44
CA MET A 91 -6.23 -0.65 -7.24
C MET A 91 -7.25 0.48 -7.40
N ALA A 92 -6.83 1.65 -7.89
CA ALA A 92 -7.74 2.78 -8.10
C ALA A 92 -8.84 2.46 -9.13
N LEU A 93 -8.51 1.73 -10.21
CA LEU A 93 -9.49 1.33 -11.21
C LEU A 93 -10.46 0.26 -10.67
N TRP A 94 -10.00 -0.67 -9.84
CA TRP A 94 -10.87 -1.63 -9.16
C TRP A 94 -11.79 -0.96 -8.13
N ASP A 95 -11.30 0.04 -7.41
CA ASP A 95 -12.12 0.86 -6.51
C ASP A 95 -13.22 1.60 -7.29
N ILE A 96 -12.89 2.23 -8.43
CA ILE A 96 -13.89 2.82 -9.34
C ILE A 96 -14.89 1.76 -9.80
N LYS A 97 -14.43 0.59 -10.24
CA LYS A 97 -15.32 -0.48 -10.74
C LYS A 97 -16.30 -0.96 -9.66
N GLY A 98 -15.84 -1.10 -8.41
CA GLY A 98 -16.69 -1.40 -7.24
C GLY A 98 -17.76 -0.33 -7.02
N LYS A 99 -17.34 0.95 -6.99
CA LYS A 99 -18.24 2.09 -6.81
C LYS A 99 -19.28 2.21 -7.92
N VAL A 100 -18.89 2.01 -9.18
CA VAL A 100 -19.82 2.02 -10.32
C VAL A 100 -20.82 0.87 -10.22
N ALA A 101 -20.37 -0.31 -9.80
CA ALA A 101 -21.25 -1.46 -9.62
C ALA A 101 -22.15 -1.36 -8.38
N GLY A 102 -21.90 -0.42 -7.47
CA GLY A 102 -22.56 -0.36 -6.17
C GLY A 102 -22.22 -1.56 -5.28
N LEU A 103 -21.07 -2.19 -5.49
CA LEU A 103 -20.65 -3.43 -4.82
C LEU A 103 -19.30 -3.24 -4.12
N PRO A 104 -19.09 -3.89 -2.95
CA PRO A 104 -17.75 -4.00 -2.40
C PRO A 104 -16.89 -4.86 -3.34
N VAL A 105 -15.61 -4.50 -3.51
CA VAL A 105 -14.71 -5.13 -4.51
C VAL A 105 -14.66 -6.66 -4.38
N TYR A 106 -14.71 -7.22 -3.16
CA TYR A 106 -14.70 -8.67 -2.97
C TYR A 106 -15.89 -9.40 -3.64
N GLN A 107 -17.04 -8.73 -3.84
CA GLN A 107 -18.17 -9.31 -4.59
C GLN A 107 -17.84 -9.41 -6.08
N LEU A 108 -17.12 -8.43 -6.63
CA LEU A 108 -16.63 -8.48 -8.01
C LEU A 108 -15.57 -9.57 -8.21
N LEU A 109 -14.83 -9.94 -7.16
CA LEU A 109 -13.84 -11.02 -7.17
C LEU A 109 -14.47 -12.43 -7.02
N GLY A 110 -15.80 -12.54 -6.96
CA GLY A 110 -16.52 -13.82 -6.85
C GLY A 110 -17.20 -14.06 -5.51
N GLY A 111 -17.25 -13.06 -4.63
CA GLY A 111 -17.97 -13.14 -3.36
C GLY A 111 -17.14 -13.68 -2.19
N ALA A 112 -17.74 -13.64 -1.00
CA ALA A 112 -17.07 -14.03 0.23
C ALA A 112 -16.96 -15.56 0.36
N SER A 113 -15.74 -16.10 0.40
CA SER A 113 -15.50 -17.51 0.74
C SER A 113 -15.32 -17.75 2.25
N ARG A 114 -15.47 -16.71 3.07
CA ARG A 114 -15.29 -16.72 4.54
C ARG A 114 -16.00 -15.52 5.17
N THR A 115 -16.29 -15.58 6.46
CA THR A 115 -16.97 -14.50 7.21
C THR A 115 -16.04 -13.45 7.78
N ALA A 116 -14.76 -13.77 7.98
CA ALA A 116 -13.74 -12.85 8.49
C ALA A 116 -12.34 -13.28 8.04
N LEU A 117 -11.36 -12.37 8.16
CA LEU A 117 -9.94 -12.64 7.95
C LEU A 117 -9.22 -12.74 9.30
N ARG A 118 -8.43 -13.80 9.50
CA ARG A 118 -7.53 -13.91 10.66
C ARG A 118 -6.34 -12.99 10.45
N THR A 119 -6.11 -12.08 11.39
CA THR A 119 -4.94 -11.19 11.42
C THR A 119 -3.89 -11.70 12.40
N TYR A 120 -2.70 -11.08 12.39
CA TYR A 120 -1.64 -11.35 13.35
C TYR A 120 -1.06 -10.05 13.91
N GLY A 121 -0.69 -10.09 15.19
CA GLY A 121 -0.03 -8.99 15.89
C GLY A 121 1.50 -9.12 15.87
N HIS A 122 2.21 -8.05 16.20
CA HIS A 122 3.68 -8.03 16.26
C HIS A 122 4.10 -7.80 17.71
N ALA A 123 4.42 -8.87 18.42
CA ALA A 123 4.95 -8.78 19.77
C ALA A 123 6.48 -8.62 19.72
N SER A 124 7.00 -7.64 20.46
CA SER A 124 8.44 -7.45 20.55
C SER A 124 8.91 -6.96 21.92
N GLY A 125 10.14 -7.30 22.30
CA GLY A 125 10.75 -6.86 23.56
C GLY A 125 12.27 -6.78 23.47
N ARG A 126 12.89 -5.94 24.30
CA ARG A 126 14.35 -5.80 24.36
C ARG A 126 15.02 -7.03 24.98
N ASP A 127 14.27 -7.78 25.78
CA ASP A 127 14.63 -9.04 26.38
C ASP A 127 13.42 -10.00 26.41
N LEU A 128 13.62 -11.18 27.01
CA LEU A 128 12.56 -12.20 27.12
C LEU A 128 11.39 -11.75 28.02
N PRO A 129 11.61 -11.17 29.21
CA PRO A 129 10.52 -10.62 30.02
C PRO A 129 9.60 -9.66 29.25
N GLU A 130 10.16 -8.64 28.60
CA GLU A 130 9.36 -7.67 27.83
C GLU A 130 8.64 -8.31 26.66
N LEU A 131 9.28 -9.26 25.98
CA LEU A 131 8.64 -10.01 24.90
C LEU A 131 7.44 -10.79 25.43
N PHE A 132 7.57 -11.45 26.58
CA PHE A 132 6.46 -12.21 27.17
C PHE A 132 5.29 -11.31 27.58
N ASP A 133 5.56 -10.12 28.10
CA ASP A 133 4.51 -9.14 28.41
C ASP A 133 3.81 -8.66 27.13
N SER A 134 4.56 -8.36 26.06
CA SER A 134 3.98 -8.00 24.77
C SER A 134 3.13 -9.12 24.18
N ILE A 135 3.57 -10.39 24.29
CA ILE A 135 2.78 -11.55 23.86
C ILE A 135 1.48 -11.64 24.65
N ARG A 136 1.53 -11.52 25.98
CA ARG A 136 0.33 -11.58 26.85
C ARG A 136 -0.67 -10.50 26.48
N GLN A 137 -0.23 -9.26 26.25
CA GLN A 137 -1.09 -8.17 25.80
C GLN A 137 -1.83 -8.51 24.50
N HIS A 138 -1.12 -9.03 23.49
CA HIS A 138 -1.77 -9.41 22.23
C HIS A 138 -2.76 -10.58 22.41
N LEU A 139 -2.48 -11.53 23.31
CA LEU A 139 -3.42 -12.59 23.66
C LEU A 139 -4.69 -12.04 24.32
N GLU A 140 -4.55 -11.05 25.20
CA GLU A 140 -5.67 -10.34 25.86
C GLU A 140 -6.51 -9.55 24.83
N GLU A 141 -5.88 -8.95 23.82
CA GLU A 141 -6.57 -8.31 22.68
C GLU A 141 -7.29 -9.33 21.76
N GLY A 142 -7.09 -10.63 21.99
CA GLY A 142 -7.77 -11.71 21.29
C GLY A 142 -7.06 -12.25 20.05
N TYR A 143 -5.81 -11.84 19.80
CA TYR A 143 -5.02 -12.37 18.69
C TYR A 143 -4.83 -13.89 18.82
N LYS A 144 -5.07 -14.60 17.72
CA LYS A 144 -4.83 -16.06 17.62
C LYS A 144 -3.52 -16.39 16.92
N SER A 145 -2.90 -15.40 16.29
CA SER A 145 -1.61 -15.49 15.61
C SER A 145 -0.76 -14.29 16.02
N ILE A 146 0.48 -14.53 16.46
CA ILE A 146 1.40 -13.48 16.92
C ILE A 146 2.77 -13.74 16.30
N ARG A 147 3.33 -12.74 15.64
CA ARG A 147 4.74 -12.74 15.21
C ARG A 147 5.59 -12.23 16.37
N VAL A 148 6.56 -13.02 16.80
CA VAL A 148 7.43 -12.70 17.93
C VAL A 148 8.81 -12.26 17.46
N GLN A 149 9.36 -11.23 18.09
CA GLN A 149 10.71 -10.76 17.81
C GLN A 149 11.37 -10.20 19.08
N THR A 150 12.65 -10.50 19.31
CA THR A 150 13.41 -9.91 20.43
C THR A 150 14.73 -9.34 19.94
N SER A 151 15.30 -8.40 20.70
CA SER A 151 16.64 -7.89 20.45
C SER A 151 17.70 -8.99 20.65
N ILE A 152 18.86 -8.79 20.03
CA ILE A 152 20.02 -9.66 20.22
C ILE A 152 20.99 -8.96 21.18
N PRO A 153 21.46 -9.60 22.26
CA PRO A 153 22.44 -9.01 23.16
C PRO A 153 23.67 -8.48 22.42
N GLY A 154 24.04 -7.22 22.68
CA GLY A 154 25.15 -6.54 22.01
C GLY A 154 24.79 -5.81 20.70
N ILE A 155 23.58 -5.97 20.17
CA ILE A 155 23.11 -5.25 18.97
C ILE A 155 22.21 -4.08 19.39
N LYS A 156 22.60 -2.85 19.03
CA LYS A 156 21.95 -1.61 19.47
C LYS A 156 20.62 -1.31 18.78
N ALA A 157 20.50 -1.66 17.50
CA ALA A 157 19.29 -1.42 16.70
C ALA A 157 19.00 -2.63 15.81
N LEU A 158 17.75 -3.07 15.81
CA LEU A 158 17.27 -4.25 15.10
C LEU A 158 15.87 -3.95 14.56
N TYR A 159 15.76 -3.99 13.23
CA TYR A 159 14.50 -3.76 12.53
C TYR A 159 13.40 -4.69 13.06
N GLY A 160 12.29 -4.14 13.55
CA GLY A 160 11.12 -4.90 14.02
C GLY A 160 11.00 -5.04 15.54
N VAL A 161 11.88 -4.45 16.34
CA VAL A 161 11.71 -4.32 17.80
C VAL A 161 11.24 -2.90 18.12
N ALA A 162 9.98 -2.76 18.53
CA ALA A 162 9.31 -1.47 18.71
C ALA A 162 9.87 -0.63 19.87
N ALA A 163 10.46 -1.28 20.88
CA ALA A 163 10.99 -0.63 22.09
C ALA A 163 12.36 0.05 21.90
N GLN A 164 12.83 0.21 20.67
CA GLN A 164 14.07 0.92 20.38
C GLN A 164 13.80 2.44 20.31
N ALA A 165 14.70 3.23 20.89
CA ALA A 165 14.65 4.69 20.75
C ALA A 165 14.61 5.04 19.26
N GLN A 166 13.53 5.69 18.81
CA GLN A 166 13.47 6.24 17.47
C GLN A 166 14.62 7.24 17.33
N ALA A 167 15.44 7.08 16.29
CA ALA A 167 16.35 8.14 15.89
C ALA A 167 15.52 9.42 15.72
N THR A 168 15.90 10.48 16.42
CA THR A 168 15.33 11.81 16.23
C THR A 168 15.43 12.12 14.75
N GLY A 169 14.29 12.24 14.08
CA GLY A 169 14.18 12.27 12.62
C GLY A 169 14.80 13.53 12.03
N GLU A 170 16.12 13.59 11.97
CA GLU A 170 16.81 14.40 10.98
C GLU A 170 16.74 13.64 9.66
N ARG A 171 16.25 14.35 8.65
CA ARG A 171 16.27 13.93 7.26
C ARG A 171 17.69 13.47 6.89
N TYR A 172 17.79 12.41 6.10
CA TYR A 172 19.08 11.94 5.55
C TYR A 172 19.61 12.85 4.42
N ASP A 173 19.03 14.04 4.25
CA ASP A 173 19.37 15.08 3.28
C ASP A 173 19.50 16.46 3.95
#